data_AF-A0AA37RY77-F1
#
_entry.id   AF-A0AA37RY77-F1
#
_cell.length_a   1.000
_cell.length_b   1.000
_cell.length_c   1.000
_cell.angle_alpha   90.00
_cell.angle_beta   90.00
_cell.angle_gamma   90.00
#
_symmetry.space_group_name_H-M   'P 1'
#
loop_
_entity.id
_entity.type
_entity.pdbx_description
1 polymer ?
#
loop_
_entity_poly.entity_id
_entity_poly.type
_entity_poly.pdbx_seq_one_letter_code
_entity_poly.pdbx_strand_id
1 'polypeptide(L)'
;MKIWIAVVLALLVSFSASAAKQQKAKQDYKCAVTTPYGDKLQFYRWPVAQKQARQAKLVGTKVKLTPGLRKKATYTVAEDKSYIMSVYECTELKSEFTHPIARELDAGTPR
;
A
#
# COMPACT_ATOMS: atom_id res chain seq x y z
N MET A 1 -22.34 -39.16 -40.71
CA MET A 1 -22.58 -38.25 -39.56
C MET A 1 -21.59 -38.41 -38.40
N LYS A 2 -20.48 -39.17 -38.52
CA LYS A 2 -19.50 -39.39 -37.43
C LYS A 2 -18.27 -38.45 -37.46
N ILE A 3 -18.06 -37.75 -38.59
CA ILE A 3 -16.87 -36.90 -38.82
C ILE A 3 -17.05 -35.50 -38.19
N TRP A 4 -18.29 -35.01 -38.07
CA TRP A 4 -18.59 -33.69 -37.52
C TRP A 4 -18.33 -33.57 -36.01
N ILE A 5 -18.45 -34.68 -35.27
CA ILE A 5 -18.22 -34.72 -33.82
C ILE A 5 -16.72 -34.52 -33.52
N ALA A 6 -15.83 -35.06 -34.35
CA ALA A 6 -14.39 -34.93 -34.17
C ALA A 6 -13.89 -33.49 -34.42
N VAL A 7 -14.52 -32.76 -35.35
CA VAL A 7 -14.15 -31.38 -35.68
C VAL A 7 -14.58 -30.40 -34.59
N VAL A 8 -15.75 -30.60 -33.97
CA VAL A 8 -16.23 -29.76 -32.86
C VAL A 8 -15.41 -29.98 -31.59
N LEU A 9 -14.95 -31.22 -31.34
CA LEU A 9 -14.12 -31.53 -30.18
C LEU A 9 -12.68 -30.97 -30.30
N ALA A 10 -12.14 -30.88 -31.52
CA ALA A 10 -10.81 -30.31 -31.77
C ALA A 10 -10.76 -28.78 -31.59
N LEU A 11 -11.87 -28.08 -31.80
CA LEU A 11 -11.98 -26.62 -31.63
C LEU A 11 -12.08 -26.16 -30.16
N LEU A 12 -12.49 -27.05 -29.25
CA LEU A 12 -12.64 -26.74 -27.82
C LEU A 12 -11.31 -26.77 -27.05
N VAL A 13 -10.27 -27.41 -27.58
CA VAL A 13 -8.96 -27.54 -26.91
C VAL A 13 -8.06 -26.31 -27.10
N SER A 14 -8.37 -25.46 -28.08
CA SER A 14 -7.54 -24.28 -28.42
C SER A 14 -7.71 -23.09 -27.48
N PHE A 15 -8.72 -23.09 -26.60
CA PHE A 15 -9.04 -21.95 -25.73
C PHE A 15 -8.36 -21.99 -24.34
N SER A 16 -7.54 -23.00 -24.04
CA SER A 16 -7.03 -23.25 -22.69
C SER A 16 -5.65 -22.65 -22.36
N ALA A 17 -5.11 -21.75 -23.20
CA ALA A 17 -3.72 -21.32 -23.04
C ALA A 17 -3.53 -19.81 -23.18
N SER A 18 -4.04 -19.04 -22.21
CA SER A 18 -3.48 -17.72 -21.85
C SER A 18 -4.02 -17.23 -20.50
N ALA A 19 -3.90 -18.05 -19.45
CA ALA A 19 -3.81 -17.48 -18.10
C ALA A 19 -2.41 -16.88 -17.95
N ALA A 20 -2.14 -15.78 -18.67
CA ALA A 20 -0.94 -15.00 -18.47
C ALA A 20 -0.91 -14.64 -16.99
N LYS A 21 0.12 -15.10 -16.26
CA LYS A 21 0.43 -14.61 -14.93
C LYS A 21 0.64 -13.10 -15.09
N GLN A 22 -0.42 -12.31 -14.89
CA GLN A 22 -0.32 -10.87 -14.72
C GLN A 22 0.61 -10.68 -13.54
N GLN A 23 1.88 -10.42 -13.84
CA GLN A 23 2.88 -10.04 -12.88
C GLN A 23 2.38 -8.73 -12.31
N LYS A 24 1.68 -8.80 -11.16
CA LYS A 24 0.93 -7.68 -10.62
C LYS A 24 1.91 -6.53 -10.40
N ALA A 25 1.85 -5.52 -11.27
CA ALA A 25 2.74 -4.38 -11.23
C ALA A 25 2.72 -3.79 -9.82
N LYS A 26 3.89 -3.68 -9.21
CA LYS A 26 4.06 -3.11 -7.87
C LYS A 26 4.59 -1.69 -7.99
N GLN A 27 4.05 -0.81 -7.16
CA GLN A 27 4.41 0.60 -7.07
C GLN A 27 4.79 0.93 -5.62
N ASP A 28 5.68 1.91 -5.47
CA ASP A 28 6.04 2.46 -4.17
C ASP A 28 5.08 3.61 -3.81
N TYR A 29 4.54 3.56 -2.60
CA TYR A 29 3.60 4.51 -2.05
C TYR A 29 4.16 5.13 -0.78
N LYS A 30 3.82 6.40 -0.56
CA LYS A 30 3.99 7.09 0.70
C LYS A 30 2.61 7.37 1.31
N CYS A 31 2.47 7.14 2.60
CA CYS A 31 1.24 7.29 3.35
C CYS A 31 1.46 8.20 4.55
N ALA A 32 0.65 9.24 4.68
CA ALA A 32 0.58 10.05 5.89
C ALA A 32 -0.39 9.41 6.88
N VAL A 33 0.10 9.08 8.07
CA VAL A 33 -0.63 8.33 9.09
C VAL A 33 -0.52 8.98 10.45
N THR A 34 -1.55 8.81 11.27
CA THR A 34 -1.54 9.25 12.67
C THR A 34 -1.26 8.08 13.58
N THR A 35 -0.42 8.30 14.59
CA THR A 35 -0.19 7.39 15.72
C THR A 35 -0.56 8.10 17.02
N PRO A 36 -0.72 7.39 18.15
CA PRO A 36 -0.92 8.00 19.47
C PRO A 36 0.14 9.05 19.86
N TYR A 37 1.31 9.01 19.23
CA TYR A 37 2.46 9.88 19.55
C TYR A 37 2.63 11.05 18.57
N GLY A 38 1.87 11.05 17.48
CA GLY A 38 1.90 12.07 16.43
C GLY A 38 1.82 11.49 15.02
N ASP A 39 1.80 12.41 14.06
CA ASP A 39 1.72 12.07 12.64
C ASP A 39 3.09 11.75 12.04
N LYS A 40 3.09 10.90 11.02
CA LYS A 40 4.31 10.59 10.26
C LYS A 40 4.03 10.02 8.88
N LEU A 41 5.08 9.99 8.06
CA LEU A 41 5.08 9.24 6.81
C LEU A 41 5.49 7.78 7.02
N GLN A 42 4.86 6.91 6.23
CA GLN A 42 5.20 5.50 6.07
C GLN A 42 5.31 5.16 4.59
N PHE A 43 6.23 4.27 4.26
CA PHE A 43 6.53 3.88 2.89
C PHE A 43 6.19 2.41 2.68
N TYR A 44 5.52 2.11 1.58
CA TYR A 44 5.05 0.77 1.28
C TYR A 44 5.23 0.44 -0.19
N ARG A 45 5.47 -0.83 -0.50
CA ARG A 45 5.49 -1.34 -1.87
C ARG A 45 4.35 -2.32 -2.08
N TRP A 46 3.36 -1.93 -2.88
CA TRP A 46 2.13 -2.71 -3.08
C TRP A 46 1.81 -2.92 -4.55
N PRO A 47 1.06 -3.99 -4.89
CA PRO A 47 0.43 -4.09 -6.19
C PRO A 47 -0.50 -2.90 -6.42
N VAL A 48 -0.45 -2.28 -7.61
CA VAL A 48 -1.28 -1.10 -7.94
C VAL A 48 -2.76 -1.37 -7.71
N ALA A 49 -3.24 -2.54 -8.17
CA ALA A 49 -4.62 -2.99 -7.99
C ALA A 49 -5.05 -3.21 -6.52
N GLN A 50 -4.09 -3.24 -5.58
CA GLN A 50 -4.37 -3.44 -4.15
C GLN A 50 -4.20 -2.18 -3.32
N LYS A 51 -3.86 -1.03 -3.91
CA LYS A 51 -3.59 0.23 -3.18
C LYS A 51 -4.69 0.53 -2.14
N GLN A 52 -5.94 0.63 -2.59
CA GLN A 52 -7.07 1.00 -1.73
C GLN A 52 -7.30 -0.02 -0.60
N ALA A 53 -7.30 -1.31 -0.93
CA ALA A 53 -7.48 -2.38 0.05
C ALA A 53 -6.33 -2.43 1.07
N ARG A 54 -5.10 -2.13 0.67
CA ARG A 54 -3.94 -2.08 1.57
C ARG A 54 -3.96 -0.85 2.46
N GLN A 55 -4.35 0.31 1.93
CA GLN A 55 -4.54 1.54 2.69
C GLN A 55 -5.59 1.36 3.80
N ALA A 56 -6.74 0.77 3.48
CA ALA A 56 -7.79 0.50 4.48
C ALA A 56 -7.31 -0.43 5.61
N LYS A 57 -6.42 -1.38 5.29
CA LYS A 57 -5.83 -2.32 6.26
C LYS A 57 -4.74 -1.71 7.13
N LEU A 58 -4.32 -0.46 6.90
CA LEU A 58 -3.29 0.16 7.72
C LEU A 58 -3.77 0.47 9.13
N VAL A 59 -5.02 0.90 9.30
CA VAL A 59 -5.58 1.22 10.61
C VAL A 59 -5.52 -0.02 11.51
N GLY A 60 -4.99 0.13 12.72
CA GLY A 60 -4.79 -0.97 13.66
C GLY A 60 -3.51 -1.79 13.43
N THR A 61 -2.69 -1.48 12.42
CA THR A 61 -1.37 -2.12 12.25
C THR A 61 -0.29 -1.38 13.03
N LYS A 62 0.78 -2.10 13.42
CA LYS A 62 1.93 -1.50 14.10
C LYS A 62 2.97 -0.99 13.11
N VAL A 63 3.50 0.20 13.37
CA VAL A 63 4.62 0.79 12.65
C VAL A 63 5.72 1.26 13.59
N LYS A 64 6.97 1.25 13.13
CA LYS A 64 8.07 1.81 13.90
C LYS A 64 7.87 3.31 14.09
N LEU A 65 8.14 3.82 15.28
CA LEU A 65 8.20 5.23 15.60
C LEU A 65 9.55 5.82 15.17
N THR A 66 9.54 7.06 14.70
CA THR A 66 10.78 7.81 14.48
C THR A 66 11.37 8.25 15.83
N PRO A 67 12.68 8.50 15.94
CA PRO A 67 13.31 8.94 17.19
C PRO A 67 12.62 10.15 17.83
N GLY A 68 12.23 11.16 17.03
CA GLY A 68 11.52 12.35 17.51
C GLY A 68 10.09 12.09 18.02
N LEU A 69 9.48 10.97 17.64
CA LEU A 69 8.18 10.54 18.20
C LEU A 69 8.33 9.59 19.38
N ARG A 70 9.49 8.92 19.54
CA ARG A 70 9.78 8.07 20.70
C ARG A 70 10.10 8.88 21.95
N LYS A 71 10.70 10.06 21.80
CA LYS A 71 11.16 10.88 22.91
C LYS A 71 10.76 12.33 22.69
N LYS A 72 9.91 12.85 23.58
CA LYS A 72 9.59 14.27 23.70
C LYS A 72 9.91 14.73 25.13
N ALA A 73 9.95 16.05 25.36
CA ALA A 73 10.21 16.58 26.70
C ALA A 73 9.21 16.06 27.76
N THR A 74 8.00 15.68 27.33
CA THR A 74 6.91 15.23 28.20
C THR A 74 6.79 13.72 28.37
N TYR A 75 7.41 12.90 27.51
CA TYR A 75 7.31 11.44 27.59
C TYR A 75 8.44 10.71 26.83
N THR A 76 8.66 9.44 27.20
CA THR A 76 9.51 8.51 26.46
C THR A 76 8.78 7.18 26.29
N VAL A 77 8.73 6.67 25.06
CA VAL A 77 8.12 5.38 24.71
C VAL A 77 9.17 4.27 24.74
N ALA A 78 8.93 3.24 25.55
CA ALA A 78 9.81 2.08 25.66
C ALA A 78 9.83 1.25 24.37
N GLU A 79 8.65 0.89 23.84
CA GLU A 79 8.52 0.17 22.56
C GLU A 79 8.82 1.11 21.37
N ASP A 80 9.56 0.61 20.38
CA ASP A 80 9.87 1.37 19.16
C ASP A 80 8.74 1.34 18.12
N LYS A 81 7.57 0.78 18.47
CA LYS A 81 6.41 0.61 17.60
C LYS A 81 5.17 1.20 18.22
N SER A 82 4.26 1.65 17.36
CA SER A 82 2.93 2.11 17.75
C SER A 82 1.90 1.75 16.69
N TYR A 83 0.64 1.73 17.09
CA TYR A 83 -0.48 1.47 16.19
C TYR A 83 -0.76 2.70 15.31
N ILE A 84 -1.14 2.45 14.06
CA ILE A 84 -1.75 3.45 13.18
C ILE A 84 -3.21 3.63 13.62
N MET A 85 -3.57 4.85 14.01
CA MET A 85 -4.94 5.21 14.39
C MET A 85 -5.78 5.62 13.18
N SER A 86 -5.19 6.35 12.25
CA SER A 86 -5.86 6.82 11.04
C SER A 86 -4.86 7.01 9.90
N VAL A 87 -5.38 7.11 8.68
CA VAL A 87 -4.60 7.39 7.47
C VAL A 87 -5.22 8.62 6.80
N TYR A 88 -4.44 9.68 6.62
CA TYR A 88 -4.89 10.85 5.88
C TYR A 88 -4.99 10.53 4.39
N GLU A 89 -3.89 10.06 3.82
CA GLU A 89 -3.76 9.81 2.39
C GLU A 89 -2.59 8.87 2.12
N CYS A 90 -2.73 8.01 1.10
CA CYS A 90 -1.61 7.33 0.47
C CYS A 90 -1.52 7.74 -1.00
N THR A 91 -0.37 8.26 -1.40
CA THR A 91 -0.07 8.65 -2.79
C THR A 91 1.18 7.92 -3.28
N GLU A 92 1.43 7.94 -4.58
CA GLU A 92 2.65 7.36 -5.12
C GLU A 92 3.88 8.11 -4.59
N LEU A 93 5.01 7.43 -4.45
CA LEU A 93 6.20 8.01 -3.80
C LEU A 93 6.60 9.38 -4.39
N LYS A 94 6.49 9.51 -5.72
CA LYS A 94 6.86 10.73 -6.47
C LYS A 94 5.72 11.74 -6.62
N SER A 95 4.49 11.38 -6.25
CA SER A 95 3.33 12.26 -6.36
C SER A 95 3.21 13.16 -5.14
N GLU A 96 2.56 14.31 -5.32
CA GLU A 96 2.23 15.19 -4.20
C GLU A 96 1.00 14.69 -3.44
N PHE A 97 0.94 15.00 -2.15
CA PHE A 97 -0.26 14.81 -1.35
C PHE A 97 -1.26 15.92 -1.63
N THR A 98 -2.54 15.59 -1.56
CA THR A 98 -3.63 16.57 -1.61
C THR A 98 -4.00 17.07 -0.21
N HIS A 99 -3.85 16.22 0.82
CA HIS A 99 -4.18 16.59 2.19
C HIS A 99 -3.15 17.56 2.80
N PRO A 100 -3.55 18.70 3.40
CA PRO A 100 -2.61 19.72 3.90
C PRO A 100 -1.56 19.19 4.88
N ILE A 101 -2.00 18.42 5.89
CA ILE A 101 -1.11 17.79 6.89
C ILE A 101 -0.11 16.85 6.21
N ALA A 102 -0.54 16.08 5.20
CA ALA A 102 0.32 15.15 4.51
C ALA A 102 1.39 15.87 3.69
N ARG A 103 1.04 17.01 3.06
CA ARG A 103 2.02 17.87 2.37
C ARG A 103 3.05 18.47 3.32
N GLU A 104 2.63 18.93 4.49
CA GLU A 104 3.54 19.49 5.50
C GLU A 104 4.55 18.45 5.97
N LEU A 105 4.09 17.22 6.25
CA LEU A 105 4.97 16.10 6.60
C LEU A 105 5.95 15.74 5.48
N ASP A 106 5.50 15.78 4.22
CA ASP A 106 6.32 15.48 3.04
C ASP A 106 7.37 16.55 2.76
N ALA A 107 7.05 17.83 2.98
CA ALA A 107 7.99 18.94 2.81
C ALA A 107 9.20 18.84 3.75
N GLY A 108 9.01 18.28 4.95
CA GLY A 108 10.08 18.05 5.93
C GLY A 108 10.87 16.75 5.73
N THR A 109 10.56 15.94 4.71
CA THR A 109 11.15 14.63 4.51
C THR A 109 12.15 14.65 3.33
N PRO A 110 13.38 14.12 3.50
CA PRO A 110 14.34 14.00 2.39
C PRO A 110 13.78 13.17 1.24
N ARG A 111 14.04 13.60 0.00
CA ARG A 111 13.61 12.93 -1.24
C ARG A 111 14.68 12.00 -1.81
#